data_AF-A0A067PHH4-F1
#
_entry.id   AF-A0A067PHH4-F1
#
_cell.length_a   1.000
_cell.length_b   1.000
_cell.length_c   1.000
_cell.angle_alpha   90.00
_cell.angle_beta   90.00
_cell.angle_gamma   90.00
#
_symmetry.space_group_name_H-M   'P 1'
#
loop_
_entity.id
_entity.type
_entity.pdbx_description
1 polymer ?
#
loop_
_entity_poly.entity_id
_entity_poly.type
_entity_poly.pdbx_seq_one_letter_code
_entity_poly.pdbx_strand_id
1 'polypeptide(L)'
;MRSTRGNYRRPARPQAPLPPLDPLRSLNEGLAETPVCLMEVPSIETDAPAVKVTQLEYIGSYNWVDSSQPTIIVPGSPPHWKNIGPPFTVAHDQGVVYRDQNGFRMPQQTLLPLFTAVDVVQEEDGKDGLPWSSMDFVTDRNGLRKLLRWIEGTAGRDFRIDMQLAGKRTVLLNRWETHTREYASPSFGFNFEKKTTQYTSGCEQSTGHHRIVKYDFDGLKMVVRFEVDACIPPPATKRDLSSASNVDDLIDSLANVNIKDDKSGDPSQTIAGGASPTLKIIHAGSEVPQSNIVELGTRSERNLETYSWIETYPQLFLSQTPHHFLGVHKNGRFSTIQKRKLGSPDLLHWEKRMEDNFKKLRKALEEIQKLVIEHGQRGRLTLVSVDGKLKVYERAEMDSCLSDDVIRRFEI
;
A
#
# COMPACT_ATOMS: atom_id res chain seq x y z
N MET A 1 -51.14 -8.51 -44.82
CA MET A 1 -50.30 -7.40 -44.32
C MET A 1 -49.41 -7.92 -43.19
N ARG A 2 -48.12 -8.16 -43.46
CA ARG A 2 -47.13 -8.57 -42.44
C ARG A 2 -46.44 -7.33 -41.91
N SER A 3 -46.52 -7.10 -40.60
CA SER A 3 -45.88 -5.99 -39.89
C SER A 3 -44.48 -6.40 -39.44
N THR A 4 -43.46 -5.82 -40.07
CA THR A 4 -42.05 -5.93 -39.66
C THR A 4 -41.74 -4.82 -38.66
N ARG A 5 -41.64 -5.16 -37.37
CA ARG A 5 -41.07 -4.26 -36.34
C ARG A 5 -39.55 -4.30 -36.44
N GLY A 6 -38.96 -3.24 -36.99
CA GLY A 6 -37.51 -3.02 -37.00
C GLY A 6 -37.00 -2.74 -35.59
N ASN A 7 -36.02 -3.53 -35.15
CA ASN A 7 -35.23 -3.28 -33.95
C ASN A 7 -34.26 -2.12 -34.21
N TYR A 8 -34.64 -0.90 -33.82
CA TYR A 8 -33.69 0.21 -33.73
C TYR A 8 -32.78 -0.01 -32.50
N ARG A 9 -31.59 -0.56 -32.72
CA ARG A 9 -30.49 -0.48 -31.75
C ARG A 9 -30.09 0.99 -31.62
N ARG A 10 -30.24 1.56 -30.42
CA ARG A 10 -29.67 2.86 -30.08
C ARG A 10 -28.16 2.81 -30.33
N PRO A 11 -27.56 3.79 -31.03
CA PRO A 11 -26.10 3.85 -31.17
C PRO A 11 -25.49 4.01 -29.78
N ALA A 12 -24.46 3.22 -29.49
CA ALA A 12 -23.68 3.35 -28.26
C ALA A 12 -23.12 4.78 -28.20
N ARG A 13 -23.32 5.46 -27.07
CA ARG A 13 -22.67 6.75 -26.81
C ARG A 13 -21.16 6.54 -26.93
N PRO A 14 -20.42 7.37 -27.68
CA PRO A 14 -18.96 7.26 -27.72
C PRO A 14 -18.44 7.36 -26.28
N GLN A 15 -17.79 6.32 -25.78
CA GLN A 15 -17.03 6.43 -24.54
C GLN A 15 -15.86 7.37 -24.81
N ALA A 16 -15.67 8.37 -23.95
CA ALA A 16 -14.47 9.19 -24.00
C ALA A 16 -13.24 8.26 -23.93
N PRO A 17 -12.17 8.54 -24.70
CA PRO A 17 -10.97 7.73 -24.65
C PRO A 17 -10.42 7.72 -23.21
N LEU A 18 -10.00 6.55 -22.75
CA LEU A 18 -9.42 6.43 -21.42
C LEU A 18 -8.10 7.23 -21.35
N PRO A 19 -7.76 7.81 -20.18
CA PRO A 19 -6.49 8.51 -20.01
C PRO A 19 -5.30 7.59 -20.33
N PRO A 20 -4.23 8.10 -20.96
CA PRO A 20 -3.04 7.30 -21.27
C PRO A 20 -2.33 6.84 -19.99
N LEU A 21 -1.86 5.59 -20.01
CA LEU A 21 -1.00 5.03 -18.98
C LEU A 21 0.44 5.50 -19.15
N ASP A 22 1.23 5.38 -18.09
CA ASP A 22 2.68 5.55 -18.14
C ASP A 22 3.35 4.49 -19.06
N PRO A 23 4.55 4.77 -19.61
CA PRO A 23 5.26 3.81 -20.45
C PRO A 23 5.68 2.54 -19.70
N LEU A 24 5.72 1.41 -20.42
CA LEU A 24 6.15 0.12 -19.85
C LEU A 24 7.65 0.13 -19.64
N ARG A 25 8.06 -0.11 -18.39
CA ARG A 25 9.45 -0.23 -18.01
C ARG A 25 9.89 -1.68 -18.00
N SER A 26 11.11 -1.92 -18.46
CA SER A 26 11.73 -3.25 -18.40
C SER A 26 12.19 -3.54 -16.97
N LEU A 27 12.00 -4.77 -16.48
CA LEU A 27 12.51 -5.16 -15.16
C LEU A 27 14.03 -4.96 -15.03
N ASN A 28 14.77 -5.12 -16.13
CA ASN A 28 16.23 -4.99 -16.17
C ASN A 28 16.72 -3.57 -16.49
N GLU A 29 15.81 -2.59 -16.62
CA GLU A 29 16.17 -1.20 -16.91
C GLU A 29 17.10 -0.61 -15.83
N GLY A 30 18.22 -0.02 -16.24
CA GLY A 30 19.20 0.57 -15.31
C GLY A 30 19.95 -0.43 -14.44
N LEU A 31 19.95 -1.72 -14.79
CA LEU A 31 20.72 -2.76 -14.09
C LEU A 31 21.97 -3.15 -14.88
N ALA A 32 22.99 -3.64 -14.17
CA ALA A 32 24.14 -4.28 -14.79
C ALA A 32 23.71 -5.51 -15.62
N GLU A 33 24.49 -5.85 -16.66
CA GLU A 33 24.17 -6.95 -17.57
C GLU A 33 24.17 -8.32 -16.88
N THR A 34 25.11 -8.52 -15.95
CA THR A 34 25.29 -9.78 -15.23
C THR A 34 24.79 -9.67 -13.80
N PRO A 35 24.07 -10.69 -13.28
CA PRO A 35 23.69 -10.72 -11.88
C PRO A 35 24.93 -10.92 -10.99
N VAL A 36 24.91 -10.29 -9.82
CA VAL A 36 25.87 -10.52 -8.72
C VAL A 36 25.76 -11.96 -8.22
N CYS A 37 24.53 -12.41 -7.99
CA CYS A 37 24.24 -13.78 -7.55
C CYS A 37 22.81 -14.20 -7.89
N LEU A 38 22.58 -15.51 -7.78
CA LEU A 38 21.25 -16.12 -7.75
C LEU A 38 20.92 -16.41 -6.29
N MET A 39 19.75 -15.97 -5.83
CA MET A 39 19.22 -16.31 -4.51
C MET A 39 18.35 -17.56 -4.63
N GLU A 40 18.62 -18.52 -3.75
CA GLU A 40 17.83 -19.74 -3.60
C GLU A 40 16.82 -19.58 -2.47
N VAL A 41 15.69 -20.29 -2.55
CA VAL A 41 14.72 -20.28 -1.46
C VAL A 41 15.36 -20.92 -0.22
N PRO A 42 15.43 -20.23 0.92
CA PRO A 42 16.14 -20.75 2.09
C PRO A 42 15.53 -22.07 2.59
N SER A 43 16.39 -22.98 3.07
CA SER A 43 15.94 -24.16 3.81
C SER A 43 15.59 -23.79 5.25
N ILE A 44 14.59 -24.48 5.81
CA ILE A 44 14.18 -24.31 7.21
C ILE A 44 14.39 -25.62 7.96
N GLU A 45 14.70 -25.51 9.24
CA GLU A 45 14.75 -26.66 10.14
C GLU A 45 13.31 -27.08 10.48
N THR A 46 13.06 -28.40 10.50
CA THR A 46 11.71 -28.96 10.69
C THR A 46 11.06 -28.52 12.02
N ASP A 47 11.87 -28.32 13.06
CA ASP A 47 11.41 -27.98 14.41
C ASP A 47 11.64 -26.51 14.80
N ALA A 48 11.98 -25.65 13.83
CA ALA A 48 12.14 -24.22 14.10
C ALA A 48 10.80 -23.63 14.60
N PRO A 49 10.83 -22.76 15.64
CA PRO A 49 9.62 -22.16 16.18
C PRO A 49 8.89 -21.34 15.11
N ALA A 50 7.56 -21.24 15.24
CA ALA A 50 6.74 -20.42 14.36
C ALA A 50 7.18 -18.95 14.44
N VAL A 51 7.33 -18.31 13.27
CA VAL A 51 7.60 -16.88 13.17
C VAL A 51 6.42 -16.09 13.73
N LYS A 52 6.72 -15.15 14.62
CA LYS A 52 5.71 -14.27 15.23
C LYS A 52 6.04 -12.82 14.94
N VAL A 53 4.99 -12.05 14.68
CA VAL A 53 5.06 -10.59 14.74
C VAL A 53 4.80 -10.18 16.19
N THR A 54 5.75 -9.48 16.80
CA THR A 54 5.64 -8.97 18.17
C THR A 54 5.99 -7.49 18.23
N GLN A 55 5.74 -6.83 19.37
CA GLN A 55 6.07 -5.41 19.56
C GLN A 55 5.48 -4.49 18.47
N LEU A 56 4.26 -4.82 18.00
CA LEU A 56 3.56 -4.04 16.99
C LEU A 56 3.19 -2.65 17.55
N GLU A 57 3.65 -1.62 16.86
CA GLU A 57 3.39 -0.23 17.21
C GLU A 57 3.03 0.57 15.96
N TYR A 58 1.97 1.38 16.05
CA TYR A 58 1.67 2.40 15.07
C TYR A 58 2.65 3.56 15.20
N ILE A 59 3.22 4.00 14.09
CA ILE A 59 4.20 5.10 14.10
C ILE A 59 3.86 6.23 13.13
N GLY A 60 2.83 6.07 12.31
CA GLY A 60 2.34 7.10 11.40
C GLY A 60 1.38 6.55 10.37
N SER A 61 0.66 7.44 9.68
CA SER A 61 -0.12 7.12 8.50
C SER A 61 -0.31 8.36 7.64
N TYR A 62 -0.81 8.14 6.42
CA TYR A 62 -1.20 9.24 5.57
C TYR A 62 -2.24 8.80 4.52
N ASN A 63 -2.99 9.76 3.99
CA ASN A 63 -3.79 9.56 2.78
C ASN A 63 -3.16 10.31 1.60
N TRP A 64 -3.17 9.71 0.42
CA TRP A 64 -2.91 10.48 -0.81
C TRP A 64 -4.14 11.28 -1.22
N VAL A 65 -3.92 12.47 -1.77
CA VAL A 65 -4.95 13.33 -2.37
C VAL A 65 -4.79 13.37 -3.89
N ASP A 66 -5.91 13.43 -4.62
CA ASP A 66 -5.86 13.67 -6.05
C ASP A 66 -5.54 15.14 -6.36
N SER A 67 -4.25 15.46 -6.45
CA SER A 67 -3.72 16.80 -6.70
C SER A 67 -2.60 16.75 -7.73
N SER A 68 -2.39 17.85 -8.46
CA SER A 68 -1.28 17.98 -9.41
C SER A 68 0.09 17.98 -8.72
N GLN A 69 0.17 18.59 -7.53
CA GLN A 69 1.33 18.50 -6.66
C GLN A 69 1.19 17.27 -5.72
N PRO A 70 2.26 16.49 -5.49
CA PRO A 70 2.25 15.43 -4.49
C PRO A 70 1.79 15.98 -3.13
N THR A 71 0.63 15.51 -2.67
CA THR A 71 -0.02 16.01 -1.45
C THR A 71 -0.53 14.84 -0.62
N ILE A 72 -0.18 14.84 0.67
CA ILE A 72 -0.66 13.86 1.64
C ILE A 72 -1.42 14.53 2.78
N ILE A 73 -2.38 13.80 3.35
CA ILE A 73 -3.06 14.15 4.60
C ILE A 73 -2.41 13.35 5.72
N VAL A 74 -1.96 13.98 6.79
CA VAL A 74 -1.28 13.33 7.93
C VAL A 74 -1.98 13.69 9.24
N PRO A 75 -2.25 12.72 10.14
CA PRO A 75 -2.08 11.28 9.93
C PRO A 75 -3.06 10.71 8.89
N GLY A 76 -4.06 11.49 8.49
CA GLY A 76 -5.17 11.02 7.67
C GLY A 76 -5.98 9.93 8.40
N SER A 77 -6.93 9.31 7.70
CA SER A 77 -7.70 8.18 8.21
C SER A 77 -8.22 7.28 7.09
N PRO A 78 -8.29 5.95 7.28
CA PRO A 78 -9.02 5.07 6.38
C PRO A 78 -10.53 5.38 6.48
N PRO A 79 -11.33 5.07 5.44
CA PRO A 79 -12.75 5.35 5.46
C PRO A 79 -13.50 4.39 6.39
N HIS A 80 -14.56 4.87 7.03
CA HIS A 80 -15.40 4.10 7.94
C HIS A 80 -16.25 3.06 7.19
N TRP A 81 -16.23 1.82 7.67
CA TRP A 81 -17.15 0.77 7.25
C TRP A 81 -18.59 1.12 7.64
N LYS A 82 -19.47 1.32 6.64
CA LYS A 82 -20.88 1.70 6.85
C LYS A 82 -21.78 0.55 7.31
N ASN A 83 -21.30 -0.69 7.26
CA ASN A 83 -22.07 -1.87 7.62
C ASN A 83 -23.43 -1.99 6.91
N ILE A 84 -23.46 -1.68 5.61
CA ILE A 84 -24.66 -1.82 4.79
C ILE A 84 -25.01 -3.31 4.64
N GLY A 85 -26.25 -3.66 4.95
CA GLY A 85 -26.77 -5.02 4.78
C GLY A 85 -27.00 -5.37 3.30
N PRO A 86 -26.62 -6.57 2.82
CA PRO A 86 -27.02 -7.06 1.51
C PRO A 86 -28.54 -7.36 1.47
N PRO A 87 -29.18 -7.36 0.28
CA PRO A 87 -28.54 -7.21 -1.02
C PRO A 87 -28.34 -5.76 -1.46
N PHE A 88 -27.26 -5.49 -2.19
CA PHE A 88 -27.06 -4.24 -2.92
C PHE A 88 -26.32 -4.50 -4.23
N THR A 89 -26.39 -3.56 -5.16
CA THR A 89 -25.74 -3.65 -6.47
C THR A 89 -24.77 -2.50 -6.66
N VAL A 90 -23.62 -2.78 -7.28
CA VAL A 90 -22.65 -1.78 -7.71
C VAL A 90 -22.31 -2.00 -9.18
N ALA A 91 -21.87 -0.93 -9.85
CA ALA A 91 -21.37 -1.03 -11.22
C ALA A 91 -20.01 -1.74 -11.26
N HIS A 92 -19.64 -2.28 -12.43
CA HIS A 92 -18.28 -2.75 -12.66
C HIS A 92 -17.27 -1.62 -12.50
N ASP A 93 -16.08 -1.98 -12.02
CA ASP A 93 -14.93 -1.08 -11.96
C ASP A 93 -14.51 -0.66 -13.37
N GLN A 94 -14.19 0.62 -13.52
CA GLN A 94 -13.82 1.25 -14.78
C GLN A 94 -12.79 2.35 -14.51
N GLY A 95 -12.08 2.74 -15.56
CA GLY A 95 -11.11 3.84 -15.50
C GLY A 95 -9.68 3.35 -15.23
N VAL A 96 -8.86 4.29 -14.78
CA VAL A 96 -7.44 4.07 -14.46
C VAL A 96 -7.30 3.94 -12.95
N VAL A 97 -6.53 2.96 -12.51
CA VAL A 97 -6.27 2.65 -11.11
C VAL A 97 -4.77 2.62 -10.84
N TYR A 98 -4.39 2.84 -9.59
CA TYR A 98 -2.99 2.77 -9.19
C TYR A 98 -2.59 1.34 -8.91
N ARG A 99 -1.55 0.89 -9.61
CA ARG A 99 -0.79 -0.29 -9.21
C ARG A 99 0.19 0.09 -8.10
N ASP A 100 0.85 1.23 -8.23
CA ASP A 100 1.70 1.83 -7.21
C ASP A 100 1.47 3.34 -7.14
N GLN A 101 0.66 3.76 -6.17
CA GLN A 101 0.31 5.16 -5.96
C GLN A 101 1.50 5.99 -5.45
N ASN A 102 2.34 5.40 -4.59
CA ASN A 102 3.52 6.08 -4.06
C ASN A 102 4.55 6.31 -5.17
N GLY A 103 4.81 5.27 -5.98
CA GLY A 103 5.68 5.38 -7.15
C GLY A 103 5.14 6.31 -8.24
N PHE A 104 3.81 6.37 -8.42
CA PHE A 104 3.20 7.32 -9.36
C PHE A 104 3.40 8.78 -8.92
N ARG A 105 3.11 9.07 -7.64
CA ARG A 105 3.15 10.45 -7.11
C ARG A 105 4.59 10.92 -6.82
N MET A 106 5.47 10.01 -6.41
CA MET A 106 6.86 10.27 -6.01
C MET A 106 7.82 9.21 -6.59
N PRO A 107 8.03 9.18 -7.93
CA PRO A 107 8.78 8.11 -8.61
C PRO A 107 10.25 8.00 -8.19
N GLN A 108 10.89 9.11 -7.82
CA GLN A 108 12.29 9.12 -7.37
C GLN A 108 12.43 8.89 -5.86
N GLN A 109 11.37 9.07 -5.08
CA GLN A 109 11.41 9.07 -3.61
C GLN A 109 10.16 8.37 -3.03
N THR A 110 9.90 7.15 -3.48
CA THR A 110 8.66 6.40 -3.17
C THR A 110 8.48 6.12 -1.67
N LEU A 111 9.56 6.06 -0.90
CA LEU A 111 9.54 5.92 0.56
C LEU A 111 9.41 7.26 1.30
N LEU A 112 9.68 8.42 0.69
CA LEU A 112 9.66 9.71 1.40
C LEU A 112 8.35 10.00 2.15
N PRO A 113 7.15 9.76 1.60
CA PRO A 113 5.89 10.00 2.32
C PRO A 113 5.78 9.21 3.63
N LEU A 114 6.41 8.04 3.72
CA LEU A 114 6.47 7.24 4.94
C LEU A 114 7.23 8.01 6.02
N PHE A 115 8.43 8.48 5.72
CA PHE A 115 9.26 9.24 6.66
C PHE A 115 8.59 10.55 7.09
N THR A 116 8.05 11.30 6.13
CA THR A 116 7.34 12.55 6.40
C THR A 116 6.15 12.34 7.34
N ALA A 117 5.35 11.30 7.12
CA ALA A 117 4.21 11.01 7.97
C ALA A 117 4.62 10.59 9.38
N VAL A 118 5.70 9.80 9.53
CA VAL A 118 6.24 9.43 10.84
C VAL A 118 6.76 10.66 11.58
N ASP A 119 7.49 11.55 10.92
CA ASP A 119 8.02 12.77 11.54
C ASP A 119 6.89 13.62 12.14
N VAL A 120 5.87 13.92 11.33
CA VAL A 120 4.72 14.75 11.74
C VAL A 120 3.99 14.11 12.92
N VAL A 121 3.69 12.80 12.86
CA VAL A 121 2.97 12.11 13.94
C VAL A 121 3.80 12.04 15.22
N GLN A 122 5.11 11.81 15.13
CA GLN A 122 5.98 11.79 16.31
C GLN A 122 6.11 13.18 16.94
N GLU A 123 6.21 14.23 16.14
CA GLU A 123 6.23 15.62 16.61
C GLU A 123 4.91 16.00 17.30
N GLU A 124 3.77 15.69 16.69
CA GLU A 124 2.44 15.93 17.27
C GLU A 124 2.22 15.15 18.59
N ASP A 125 2.78 13.93 18.69
CA ASP A 125 2.77 13.12 19.91
C ASP A 125 3.80 13.57 20.97
N GLY A 126 4.64 14.57 20.67
CA GLY A 126 5.71 15.04 21.56
C GLY A 126 6.80 14.00 21.83
N LYS A 127 7.07 13.11 20.86
CA LYS A 127 8.11 12.07 20.93
C LYS A 127 9.41 12.56 20.30
N ASP A 128 10.54 12.09 20.81
CA ASP A 128 11.89 12.45 20.32
C ASP A 128 12.26 11.88 18.93
N GLY A 129 11.26 11.46 18.15
CA GLY A 129 11.42 10.81 16.86
C GLY A 129 11.74 9.31 16.93
N LEU A 130 11.66 8.64 15.78
CA LEU A 130 11.95 7.21 15.67
C LEU A 130 13.48 6.99 15.56
N PRO A 131 14.08 6.06 16.33
CA PRO A 131 15.50 5.72 16.21
C PRO A 131 15.76 4.87 14.96
N TRP A 132 15.74 5.51 13.78
CA TRP A 132 15.86 4.87 12.47
C TRP A 132 17.08 3.97 12.32
N SER A 133 18.23 4.39 12.85
CA SER A 133 19.48 3.61 12.83
C SER A 133 19.40 2.25 13.56
N SER A 134 18.38 2.06 14.41
CA SER A 134 18.13 0.80 15.10
C SER A 134 17.23 -0.18 14.34
N MET A 135 16.63 0.24 13.22
CA MET A 135 15.75 -0.60 12.40
C MET A 135 16.57 -1.47 11.44
N ASP A 136 16.06 -2.66 11.11
CA ASP A 136 16.69 -3.56 10.14
C ASP A 136 16.16 -3.35 8.73
N PHE A 137 14.85 -3.09 8.60
CA PHE A 137 14.20 -2.95 7.31
C PHE A 137 13.19 -1.81 7.30
N VAL A 138 13.15 -1.06 6.20
CA VAL A 138 12.04 -0.17 5.86
C VAL A 138 11.47 -0.63 4.51
N THR A 139 10.20 -1.00 4.48
CA THR A 139 9.60 -1.65 3.31
C THR A 139 8.08 -1.43 3.21
N ASP A 140 7.53 -1.81 2.07
CA ASP A 140 6.10 -1.99 1.88
C ASP A 140 5.69 -3.45 2.10
N ARG A 141 4.47 -3.68 2.62
CA ARG A 141 3.82 -5.00 2.63
C ARG A 141 3.81 -5.65 1.25
N ASN A 142 3.77 -4.85 0.18
CA ASN A 142 3.88 -5.33 -1.19
C ASN A 142 5.21 -6.06 -1.48
N GLY A 143 6.35 -5.50 -1.04
CA GLY A 143 7.67 -6.10 -1.25
C GLY A 143 7.79 -7.46 -0.54
N LEU A 144 7.35 -7.53 0.71
CA LEU A 144 7.33 -8.78 1.48
C LEU A 144 6.46 -9.86 0.82
N ARG A 145 5.32 -9.48 0.23
CA ARG A 145 4.46 -10.41 -0.51
C ARG A 145 5.08 -10.90 -1.81
N LYS A 146 5.82 -10.06 -2.52
CA LYS A 146 6.58 -10.48 -3.72
C LYS A 146 7.59 -11.58 -3.35
N LEU A 147 8.33 -11.39 -2.26
CA LEU A 147 9.24 -12.42 -1.73
C LEU A 147 8.50 -13.70 -1.34
N LEU A 148 7.34 -13.61 -0.68
CA LEU A 148 6.55 -14.80 -0.35
C LEU A 148 6.04 -15.58 -1.56
N ARG A 149 5.70 -14.91 -2.67
CA ARG A 149 5.33 -15.59 -3.93
C ARG A 149 6.51 -16.37 -4.51
N TRP A 150 7.70 -15.76 -4.48
CA TRP A 150 8.93 -16.44 -4.88
C TRP A 150 9.19 -17.68 -3.99
N ILE A 151 9.02 -17.56 -2.67
CA ILE A 151 9.19 -18.65 -1.71
C ILE A 151 8.18 -19.80 -1.93
N GLU A 152 6.90 -19.48 -2.16
CA GLU A 152 5.85 -20.47 -2.42
C GLU A 152 6.05 -21.15 -3.79
N GLY A 153 6.85 -20.56 -4.68
CA GLY A 153 7.01 -21.05 -6.05
C GLY A 153 5.74 -20.86 -6.90
N THR A 154 4.85 -19.93 -6.52
CA THR A 154 3.69 -19.59 -7.33
C THR A 154 4.16 -18.85 -8.57
N ALA A 155 4.28 -19.58 -9.68
CA ALA A 155 4.55 -18.99 -10.98
C ALA A 155 3.48 -17.93 -11.31
N GLY A 156 3.93 -16.79 -11.86
CA GLY A 156 3.01 -15.91 -12.60
C GLY A 156 3.11 -14.42 -12.35
N ARG A 157 4.06 -13.90 -11.56
CA ARG A 157 4.30 -12.44 -11.51
C ARG A 157 5.78 -12.13 -11.30
N ASP A 158 6.46 -11.86 -12.39
CA ASP A 158 7.79 -11.26 -12.35
C ASP A 158 7.74 -9.97 -11.54
N PHE A 159 8.79 -9.71 -10.79
CA PHE A 159 8.87 -8.53 -9.96
C PHE A 159 10.27 -8.01 -9.82
N ARG A 160 10.34 -6.75 -9.42
CA ARG A 160 11.56 -6.08 -9.03
C ARG A 160 11.39 -5.39 -7.67
N ILE A 161 12.45 -5.39 -6.87
CA ILE A 161 12.59 -4.64 -5.63
C ILE A 161 13.97 -3.99 -5.64
N ASP A 162 14.00 -2.66 -5.56
CA ASP A 162 15.24 -1.90 -5.49
C ASP A 162 15.68 -1.81 -4.02
N MET A 163 16.95 -2.08 -3.76
CA MET A 163 17.51 -2.16 -2.42
C MET A 163 18.64 -1.15 -2.22
N GLN A 164 18.73 -0.60 -1.01
CA GLN A 164 19.80 0.31 -0.62
C GLN A 164 20.10 0.16 0.87
N LEU A 165 21.38 0.19 1.22
CA LEU A 165 21.81 0.27 2.61
C LEU A 165 21.69 1.72 3.10
N ALA A 166 20.98 1.93 4.21
CA ALA A 166 20.97 3.17 4.97
C ALA A 166 21.66 2.96 6.33
N GLY A 167 22.56 3.87 6.69
CA GLY A 167 23.39 3.71 7.88
C GLY A 167 24.27 2.45 7.79
N LYS A 168 24.40 1.73 8.90
CA LYS A 168 25.29 0.55 8.99
C LYS A 168 24.59 -0.79 8.72
N ARG A 169 23.26 -0.85 8.85
CA ARG A 169 22.52 -2.14 8.83
C ARG A 169 21.15 -2.09 8.16
N THR A 170 20.55 -0.92 8.00
CA THR A 170 19.15 -0.83 7.61
C THR A 170 18.99 -0.99 6.11
N VAL A 171 18.17 -1.93 5.68
CA VAL A 171 17.87 -2.13 4.27
C VAL A 171 16.58 -1.41 3.92
N LEU A 172 16.67 -0.50 2.95
CA LEU A 172 15.51 0.10 2.31
C LEU A 172 15.09 -0.81 1.16
N LEU A 173 13.89 -1.39 1.23
CA LEU A 173 13.29 -2.15 0.15
C LEU A 173 12.29 -1.26 -0.57
N ASN A 174 12.74 -0.63 -1.65
CA ASN A 174 11.93 0.28 -2.44
C ASN A 174 11.07 -0.47 -3.45
N ARG A 175 9.77 -0.16 -3.46
CA ARG A 175 8.83 -0.73 -4.40
C ARG A 175 9.15 -0.27 -5.82
N TRP A 176 9.16 -1.21 -6.74
CA TRP A 176 9.29 -0.96 -8.17
C TRP A 176 8.19 -1.72 -8.92
N GLU A 177 7.56 -1.06 -9.88
CA GLU A 177 6.58 -1.65 -10.79
C GLU A 177 6.93 -1.27 -12.24
N THR A 178 6.66 -2.17 -13.18
CA THR A 178 6.83 -1.93 -14.62
C THR A 178 5.97 -0.77 -15.11
N HIS A 179 4.88 -0.50 -14.38
CA HIS A 179 3.96 0.62 -14.51
C HIS A 179 3.32 0.92 -13.17
N THR A 180 3.07 2.19 -12.93
CA THR A 180 2.47 2.69 -11.70
C THR A 180 0.94 2.76 -11.77
N ARG A 181 0.38 2.77 -12.99
CA ARG A 181 -1.07 2.74 -13.23
C ARG A 181 -1.45 1.65 -14.23
N GLU A 182 -2.68 1.19 -14.11
CA GLU A 182 -3.28 0.23 -15.04
C GLU A 182 -4.76 0.54 -15.28
N TYR A 183 -5.33 -0.01 -16.35
CA TYR A 183 -6.77 0.01 -16.51
C TYR A 183 -7.42 -0.97 -15.54
N ALA A 184 -8.50 -0.54 -14.90
CA ALA A 184 -9.26 -1.40 -14.00
C ALA A 184 -9.65 -2.69 -14.73
N SER A 185 -9.26 -3.83 -14.16
CA SER A 185 -9.77 -5.12 -14.61
C SER A 185 -11.29 -5.20 -14.38
N PRO A 186 -12.03 -6.06 -15.10
CA PRO A 186 -13.46 -6.28 -14.85
C PRO A 186 -13.72 -6.86 -13.44
N SER A 187 -13.73 -6.02 -12.42
CA SER A 187 -13.99 -6.33 -11.01
C SER A 187 -15.11 -5.45 -10.44
N PHE A 188 -15.36 -5.61 -9.15
CA PHE A 188 -16.33 -4.81 -8.39
C PHE A 188 -15.74 -4.32 -7.06
N GLY A 189 -14.41 -4.37 -6.91
CA GLY A 189 -13.72 -4.07 -5.66
C GLY A 189 -13.84 -2.59 -5.30
N PHE A 190 -13.45 -1.71 -6.22
CA PHE A 190 -13.44 -0.27 -5.96
C PHE A 190 -14.85 0.28 -5.74
N ASN A 191 -15.81 -0.14 -6.56
CA ASN A 191 -17.20 0.27 -6.37
C ASN A 191 -17.85 -0.39 -5.14
N PHE A 192 -17.41 -1.59 -4.72
CA PHE A 192 -17.82 -2.18 -3.44
C PHE A 192 -17.29 -1.36 -2.26
N GLU A 193 -16.01 -1.01 -2.25
CA GLU A 193 -15.40 -0.14 -1.24
C GLU A 193 -16.17 1.19 -1.18
N LYS A 194 -16.28 1.93 -2.29
CA LYS A 194 -17.05 3.18 -2.37
C LYS A 194 -18.49 3.02 -1.88
N LYS A 195 -19.16 1.91 -2.22
CA LYS A 195 -20.53 1.66 -1.78
C LYS A 195 -20.61 1.40 -0.28
N THR A 196 -19.62 0.74 0.30
CA THR A 196 -19.67 0.21 1.67
C THR A 196 -18.87 0.99 2.70
N THR A 197 -18.07 1.97 2.27
CA THR A 197 -17.30 2.85 3.16
C THR A 197 -17.73 4.32 3.05
N GLN A 198 -17.32 5.14 4.00
CA GLN A 198 -17.51 6.58 4.02
C GLN A 198 -16.23 7.26 4.49
N TYR A 199 -15.77 8.27 3.76
CA TYR A 199 -14.61 9.03 4.19
C TYR A 199 -14.80 9.66 5.57
N THR A 200 -13.72 9.70 6.33
CA THR A 200 -13.64 10.43 7.59
C THR A 200 -13.54 11.93 7.31
N SER A 201 -14.07 12.75 8.22
CA SER A 201 -14.04 14.21 8.10
C SER A 201 -12.62 14.70 7.86
N GLY A 202 -12.43 15.53 6.85
CA GLY A 202 -11.11 16.06 6.45
C GLY A 202 -10.28 15.12 5.56
N CYS A 203 -10.78 13.92 5.24
CA CYS A 203 -10.15 12.94 4.35
C CYS A 203 -10.98 12.65 3.09
N GLU A 204 -11.96 13.50 2.75
CA GLU A 204 -12.92 13.28 1.65
C GLU A 204 -12.27 13.23 0.26
N GLN A 205 -11.11 13.88 0.11
CA GLN A 205 -10.33 13.87 -1.13
C GLN A 205 -9.34 12.70 -1.21
N SER A 206 -9.42 11.75 -0.28
CA SER A 206 -8.49 10.62 -0.23
C SER A 206 -8.64 9.69 -1.43
N THR A 207 -7.49 9.28 -1.97
CA THR A 207 -7.35 8.27 -3.02
C THR A 207 -6.71 6.97 -2.54
N GLY A 208 -6.53 6.80 -1.23
CA GLY A 208 -5.86 5.66 -0.60
C GLY A 208 -5.27 6.06 0.76
N HIS A 209 -5.45 5.22 1.77
CA HIS A 209 -4.87 5.41 3.11
C HIS A 209 -3.74 4.43 3.34
N HIS A 210 -2.58 4.91 3.75
CA HIS A 210 -1.38 4.14 4.02
C HIS A 210 -1.04 4.22 5.50
N ARG A 211 -1.04 3.08 6.19
CA ARG A 211 -0.60 2.95 7.58
C ARG A 211 0.85 2.51 7.65
N ILE A 212 1.56 2.99 8.65
CA ILE A 212 2.97 2.70 8.90
C ILE A 212 3.09 2.16 10.32
N VAL A 213 3.64 0.96 10.43
CA VAL A 213 3.86 0.30 11.72
C VAL A 213 5.33 -0.07 11.85
N LYS A 214 5.80 -0.19 13.08
CA LYS A 214 7.00 -0.96 13.39
C LYS A 214 6.63 -2.22 14.16
N TYR A 215 7.40 -3.28 13.98
CA TYR A 215 7.28 -4.51 14.75
C TYR A 215 8.57 -5.34 14.71
N ASP A 216 8.68 -6.29 15.62
CA ASP A 216 9.68 -7.34 15.59
C ASP A 216 9.15 -8.54 14.79
N PHE A 217 9.90 -8.96 13.77
CA PHE A 217 9.66 -10.14 12.95
C PHE A 217 10.70 -11.19 13.26
N ASP A 218 10.50 -11.92 14.35
CA ASP A 218 11.41 -12.97 14.81
C ASP A 218 12.87 -12.46 14.91
N GLY A 219 13.03 -11.34 15.62
CA GLY A 219 14.31 -10.67 15.86
C GLY A 219 14.72 -9.60 14.83
N LEU A 220 14.00 -9.45 13.71
CA LEU A 220 14.20 -8.33 12.78
C LEU A 220 13.29 -7.15 13.12
N LYS A 221 13.87 -5.97 13.33
CA LYS A 221 13.11 -4.74 13.56
C LYS A 221 12.64 -4.15 12.23
N MET A 222 11.35 -4.29 11.96
CA MET A 222 10.73 -3.90 10.70
C MET A 222 10.00 -2.57 10.85
N VAL A 223 10.09 -1.73 9.82
CA VAL A 223 9.12 -0.67 9.52
C VAL A 223 8.38 -1.05 8.24
N VAL A 224 7.06 -1.18 8.32
CA VAL A 224 6.23 -1.65 7.21
C VAL A 224 5.10 -0.69 6.94
N ARG A 225 5.04 -0.20 5.70
CA ARG A 225 3.92 0.57 5.16
C ARG A 225 2.94 -0.33 4.40
N PHE A 226 1.65 -0.09 4.56
CA PHE A 226 0.61 -0.79 3.81
C PHE A 226 -0.66 0.02 3.67
N GLU A 227 -1.41 -0.24 2.60
CA GLU A 227 -2.74 0.32 2.41
C GLU A 227 -3.77 -0.32 3.36
N VAL A 228 -4.72 0.49 3.84
CA VAL A 228 -5.87 0.06 4.64
C VAL A 228 -7.16 0.48 3.95
N ASP A 229 -8.02 -0.49 3.64
CA ASP A 229 -9.22 -0.27 2.84
C ASP A 229 -10.34 0.40 3.64
N ALA A 230 -10.48 0.04 4.93
CA ALA A 230 -11.50 0.59 5.81
C ALA A 230 -11.14 0.47 7.29
N CYS A 231 -11.93 1.12 8.14
CA CYS A 231 -11.94 0.89 9.58
C CYS A 231 -13.35 0.71 10.15
N ILE A 232 -13.44 -0.02 11.25
CA ILE A 232 -14.65 -0.09 12.05
C ILE A 232 -14.74 1.20 12.86
N PRO A 233 -15.80 2.04 12.68
CA PRO A 233 -15.95 3.26 13.45
C PRO A 233 -16.07 2.93 14.94
N PRO A 234 -15.61 3.81 15.84
CA PRO A 234 -15.88 3.66 17.26
C PRO A 234 -17.40 3.58 17.49
N PRO A 235 -17.85 2.87 18.55
CA PRO A 235 -19.26 2.90 18.94
C PRO A 235 -19.70 4.35 19.04
N ALA A 236 -20.83 4.71 18.43
CA ALA A 236 -21.36 6.06 18.54
C ALA A 236 -21.57 6.38 20.02
N THR A 237 -20.65 7.15 20.62
CA THR A 237 -20.96 7.87 21.83
C THR A 237 -22.13 8.76 21.45
N LYS A 238 -23.23 8.67 22.20
CA LYS A 238 -24.29 9.67 22.10
C LYS A 238 -23.57 11.01 22.30
N ARG A 239 -23.45 11.80 21.23
CA ARG A 239 -22.91 13.14 21.34
C ARG A 239 -23.74 13.84 22.41
N ASP A 240 -23.14 14.15 23.55
CA ASP A 240 -23.69 15.17 24.41
C ASP A 240 -23.72 16.44 23.57
N LEU A 241 -24.93 16.92 23.31
CA LEU A 241 -25.24 18.12 22.54
C LEU A 241 -24.82 19.41 23.29
N SER A 242 -23.79 19.37 24.12
CA SER A 242 -23.47 20.44 25.09
C SER A 242 -22.16 21.20 24.82
N SER A 243 -21.48 21.00 23.70
CA SER A 243 -20.33 21.86 23.32
C SER A 243 -20.49 22.47 21.93
N ALA A 244 -21.63 23.13 21.71
CA ALA A 244 -21.73 24.18 20.72
C ALA A 244 -21.42 25.53 21.41
N SER A 245 -20.14 25.85 21.60
CA SER A 245 -19.73 27.22 21.91
C SER A 245 -18.23 27.41 21.64
N ASN A 246 -17.90 27.74 20.40
CA ASN A 246 -17.20 28.99 20.11
C ASN A 246 -17.21 29.24 18.60
N VAL A 247 -17.84 30.35 18.22
CA VAL A 247 -17.93 30.81 16.83
C VAL A 247 -16.56 31.30 16.34
N ASP A 248 -15.64 31.59 17.27
CA ASP A 248 -14.28 32.05 16.99
C ASP A 248 -13.38 30.97 16.38
N ASP A 249 -13.51 29.69 16.79
CA ASP A 249 -12.72 28.59 16.19
C ASP A 249 -13.06 28.34 14.71
N LEU A 250 -14.30 28.67 14.31
CA LEU A 250 -14.75 28.59 12.92
C LEU A 250 -14.23 29.76 12.07
N ILE A 251 -13.95 30.91 12.69
CA ILE A 251 -13.42 32.09 12.01
C ILE A 251 -11.93 31.91 11.71
N ASP A 252 -11.16 31.34 12.65
CA ASP A 252 -9.75 31.00 12.42
C ASP A 252 -9.56 29.92 11.35
N SER A 253 -10.53 28.99 11.24
CA SER A 253 -10.55 27.96 10.20
C SER A 253 -10.90 28.50 8.80
N LEU A 254 -11.65 29.61 8.72
CA LEU A 254 -11.99 30.26 7.45
C LEU A 254 -10.91 31.27 6.98
N ALA A 255 -10.14 31.85 7.90
CA ALA A 255 -9.13 32.87 7.59
C ALA A 255 -7.95 32.33 6.76
N ASN A 256 -7.72 31.01 6.76
CA ASN A 256 -6.63 30.37 6.02
C ASN A 256 -7.01 29.81 4.64
N VAL A 257 -8.24 30.05 4.17
CA VAL A 257 -8.70 29.64 2.83
C VAL A 257 -8.48 30.79 1.84
N ASN A 258 -7.23 30.99 1.42
CA ASN A 258 -6.92 31.91 0.32
C ASN A 258 -6.93 31.12 -1.00
N ILE A 259 -8.12 31.03 -1.63
CA ILE A 259 -8.30 30.41 -2.94
C ILE A 259 -7.91 31.45 -4.00
N LYS A 260 -6.75 31.26 -4.63
CA LYS A 260 -6.51 31.82 -5.95
C LYS A 260 -6.98 30.80 -6.97
N ASP A 261 -8.05 31.16 -7.67
CA ASP A 261 -8.47 30.51 -8.91
C ASP A 261 -7.35 30.62 -9.93
N ASP A 262 -6.91 29.49 -10.48
CA ASP A 262 -6.31 29.48 -11.80
C ASP A 262 -6.90 28.34 -12.64
N LYS A 263 -7.42 28.75 -13.80
CA LYS A 263 -8.10 27.90 -14.77
C LYS A 263 -7.10 27.08 -15.57
N SER A 264 -7.50 25.85 -15.88
CA SER A 264 -7.16 25.07 -17.09
C SER A 264 -5.72 25.13 -17.59
N GLY A 265 -4.94 24.07 -17.35
CA GLY A 265 -3.67 23.81 -18.03
C GLY A 265 -3.42 22.31 -18.19
N ASP A 266 -3.28 21.89 -19.44
CA ASP A 266 -2.87 20.57 -19.93
C ASP A 266 -1.46 20.19 -19.44
N PRO A 267 -1.18 18.99 -18.90
CA PRO A 267 0.16 18.61 -18.47
C PRO A 267 0.91 17.92 -19.61
N SER A 268 1.44 18.73 -20.52
CA SER A 268 2.59 18.33 -21.35
C SER A 268 3.69 19.37 -21.20
N GLN A 269 4.45 19.29 -20.10
CA GLN A 269 5.77 19.92 -20.02
C GLN A 269 6.75 19.03 -19.26
N THR A 270 7.72 18.53 -20.02
CA THR A 270 9.04 18.09 -19.59
C THR A 270 9.70 19.18 -18.74
N ILE A 271 9.89 18.93 -17.44
CA ILE A 271 10.72 19.79 -16.60
C ILE A 271 12.18 19.41 -16.84
N ALA A 272 12.84 20.17 -17.72
CA ALA A 272 14.27 20.39 -17.63
C ALA A 272 14.50 21.42 -16.50
N GLY A 273 15.02 20.98 -15.36
CA GLY A 273 15.40 21.89 -14.26
C GLY A 273 15.14 21.37 -12.83
N GLY A 274 16.00 20.48 -12.34
CA GLY A 274 16.70 20.61 -11.04
C GLY A 274 15.97 20.78 -9.69
N ALA A 275 14.65 20.64 -9.55
CA ALA A 275 14.00 20.62 -8.23
C ALA A 275 13.05 19.43 -8.10
N SER A 276 13.34 18.52 -7.16
CA SER A 276 12.40 17.45 -6.78
C SER A 276 11.08 18.07 -6.29
N PRO A 277 9.91 17.56 -6.70
CA PRO A 277 8.62 18.11 -6.25
C PRO A 277 8.53 18.01 -4.72
N THR A 278 8.24 19.14 -4.07
CA THR A 278 8.04 19.20 -2.62
C THR A 278 6.70 18.55 -2.26
N LEU A 279 6.75 17.59 -1.33
CA LEU A 279 5.58 16.89 -0.80
C LEU A 279 4.80 17.84 0.12
N LYS A 280 3.56 18.17 -0.27
CA LYS A 280 2.66 19.01 0.53
C LYS A 280 1.94 18.18 1.60
N ILE A 281 1.79 18.75 2.80
CA ILE A 281 1.12 18.12 3.93
C ILE A 281 -0.17 18.89 4.26
N ILE A 282 -1.24 18.16 4.53
CA ILE A 282 -2.50 18.65 5.10
C ILE A 282 -2.67 17.95 6.46
N HIS A 283 -2.82 18.71 7.53
CA HIS A 283 -3.04 18.15 8.87
C HIS A 283 -4.53 17.88 9.06
N ALA A 284 -4.95 16.64 8.91
CA ALA A 284 -6.34 16.21 9.11
C ALA A 284 -6.42 14.68 9.32
N GLY A 285 -7.62 14.21 9.67
CA GLY A 285 -7.83 12.84 10.09
C GLY A 285 -7.31 12.58 11.50
N SER A 286 -7.24 11.31 11.86
CA SER A 286 -6.80 10.85 13.17
C SER A 286 -6.26 9.44 13.09
N GLU A 287 -5.40 9.06 14.04
CA GLU A 287 -5.03 7.66 14.23
C GLU A 287 -6.28 6.80 14.43
N VAL A 288 -6.34 5.68 13.70
CA VAL A 288 -7.30 4.61 13.94
C VAL A 288 -6.60 3.48 14.71
N PRO A 289 -7.19 2.91 15.78
CA PRO A 289 -6.61 1.77 16.47
C PRO A 289 -6.35 0.58 15.54
N GLN A 290 -5.21 -0.10 15.71
CA GLN A 290 -4.87 -1.29 14.91
C GLN A 290 -5.98 -2.36 14.96
N SER A 291 -6.66 -2.51 16.10
CA SER A 291 -7.76 -3.45 16.28
C SER A 291 -8.96 -3.18 15.36
N ASN A 292 -9.06 -2.00 14.75
CA ASN A 292 -10.23 -1.55 14.02
C ASN A 292 -10.03 -1.52 12.50
N ILE A 293 -8.82 -1.74 12.00
CA ILE A 293 -8.55 -1.70 10.55
C ILE A 293 -9.07 -2.98 9.86
N VAL A 294 -9.51 -2.83 8.62
CA VAL A 294 -10.20 -3.86 7.84
C VAL A 294 -9.59 -3.94 6.45
N GLU A 295 -9.24 -5.16 6.03
CA GLU A 295 -9.01 -5.50 4.62
C GLU A 295 -10.35 -5.88 3.98
N LEU A 296 -10.72 -5.19 2.92
CA LEU A 296 -11.89 -5.46 2.10
C LEU A 296 -11.49 -6.32 0.91
N GLY A 297 -12.43 -7.15 0.47
CA GLY A 297 -12.26 -7.91 -0.75
C GLY A 297 -13.60 -8.24 -1.39
N THR A 298 -13.55 -8.62 -2.66
CA THR A 298 -14.73 -9.12 -3.37
C THR A 298 -14.44 -10.44 -4.05
N ARG A 299 -15.47 -11.27 -4.18
CA ARG A 299 -15.39 -12.50 -4.97
C ARG A 299 -16.73 -12.84 -5.60
N SER A 300 -16.69 -13.31 -6.84
CA SER A 300 -17.88 -13.87 -7.46
C SER A 300 -18.29 -15.17 -6.76
N GLU A 301 -19.58 -15.38 -6.57
CA GLU A 301 -20.17 -16.62 -6.03
C GLU A 301 -19.57 -17.88 -6.69
N ARG A 302 -19.43 -17.86 -8.03
CA ARG A 302 -18.85 -18.96 -8.82
C ARG A 302 -17.40 -19.32 -8.43
N ASN A 303 -16.62 -18.37 -7.95
CA ASN A 303 -15.18 -18.53 -7.68
C ASN A 303 -14.86 -18.37 -6.18
N LEU A 304 -15.87 -18.54 -5.32
CA LEU A 304 -15.75 -18.37 -3.88
C LEU A 304 -14.91 -19.47 -3.25
N GLU A 305 -15.13 -20.73 -3.66
CA GLU A 305 -14.39 -21.89 -3.15
C GLU A 305 -12.90 -21.84 -3.54
N THR A 306 -12.58 -21.22 -4.68
CA THR A 306 -11.21 -21.00 -5.16
C THR A 306 -10.67 -19.62 -4.77
N TYR A 307 -11.09 -19.09 -3.62
CA TYR A 307 -10.52 -17.85 -3.10
C TYR A 307 -9.06 -18.10 -2.68
N SER A 308 -8.14 -17.32 -3.23
CA SER A 308 -6.71 -17.52 -3.02
C SER A 308 -6.26 -16.99 -1.66
N TRP A 309 -6.42 -17.81 -0.64
CA TRP A 309 -5.92 -17.49 0.69
C TRP A 309 -4.40 -17.46 0.77
N ILE A 310 -3.70 -18.14 -0.13
CA ILE A 310 -2.24 -18.04 -0.25
C ILE A 310 -1.79 -16.60 -0.59
N GLU A 311 -2.65 -15.84 -1.26
CA GLU A 311 -2.41 -14.42 -1.59
C GLU A 311 -2.96 -13.46 -0.53
N THR A 312 -4.06 -13.82 0.13
CA THR A 312 -4.76 -12.96 1.10
C THR A 312 -4.23 -13.11 2.52
N TYR A 313 -3.94 -14.32 3.00
CA TYR A 313 -3.50 -14.52 4.38
C TYR A 313 -2.20 -13.75 4.69
N PRO A 314 -1.17 -13.73 3.83
CA PRO A 314 0.02 -12.91 4.04
C PRO A 314 -0.27 -11.41 4.14
N GLN A 315 -1.31 -10.92 3.47
CA GLN A 315 -1.72 -9.52 3.57
C GLN A 315 -2.10 -9.18 5.00
N LEU A 316 -2.95 -10.01 5.60
CA LEU A 316 -3.42 -9.83 6.97
C LEU A 316 -2.28 -10.02 7.97
N PHE A 317 -1.47 -11.08 7.80
CA PHE A 317 -0.38 -11.39 8.72
C PHE A 317 0.72 -10.33 8.71
N LEU A 318 1.23 -9.91 7.55
CA LEU A 318 2.34 -8.95 7.48
C LEU A 318 1.93 -7.51 7.88
N SER A 319 0.65 -7.18 7.78
CA SER A 319 0.12 -5.88 8.23
C SER A 319 -0.47 -5.93 9.64
N GLN A 320 -0.60 -7.13 10.21
CA GLN A 320 -1.38 -7.39 11.42
C GLN A 320 -2.80 -6.80 11.34
N THR A 321 -3.41 -6.84 10.15
CA THR A 321 -4.78 -6.37 9.92
C THR A 321 -5.76 -7.39 10.49
N PRO A 322 -6.53 -7.04 11.54
CA PRO A 322 -7.30 -8.02 12.30
C PRO A 322 -8.57 -8.45 11.57
N HIS A 323 -9.14 -7.62 10.70
CA HIS A 323 -10.45 -7.89 10.09
C HIS A 323 -10.35 -8.10 8.59
N HIS A 324 -11.01 -9.14 8.08
CA HIS A 324 -11.17 -9.39 6.65
C HIS A 324 -12.65 -9.48 6.29
N PHE A 325 -13.16 -8.56 5.47
CA PHE A 325 -14.54 -8.58 5.00
C PHE A 325 -14.60 -8.85 3.49
N LEU A 326 -15.19 -10.00 3.13
CA LEU A 326 -15.32 -10.45 1.76
C LEU A 326 -16.76 -10.30 1.27
N GLY A 327 -16.99 -9.37 0.34
CA GLY A 327 -18.25 -9.25 -0.38
C GLY A 327 -18.40 -10.33 -1.46
N VAL A 328 -19.43 -11.17 -1.34
CA VAL A 328 -19.76 -12.22 -2.33
C VAL A 328 -20.84 -11.70 -3.27
N HIS A 329 -20.58 -11.77 -4.58
CA HIS A 329 -21.48 -11.20 -5.58
C HIS A 329 -21.75 -12.12 -6.78
N LYS A 330 -22.85 -11.83 -7.48
CA LYS A 330 -23.13 -12.30 -8.84
C LYS A 330 -23.28 -11.09 -9.74
N ASN A 331 -22.27 -10.84 -10.59
CA ASN A 331 -22.21 -9.68 -11.50
C ASN A 331 -22.56 -8.35 -10.80
N GLY A 332 -21.87 -8.04 -9.69
CA GLY A 332 -22.04 -6.78 -8.97
C GLY A 332 -23.22 -6.72 -8.01
N ARG A 333 -24.13 -7.70 -8.04
CA ARG A 333 -25.15 -7.87 -7.00
C ARG A 333 -24.55 -8.66 -5.84
N PHE A 334 -24.28 -7.98 -4.74
CA PHE A 334 -23.77 -8.57 -3.50
C PHE A 334 -24.92 -9.15 -2.69
N SER A 335 -24.80 -10.40 -2.28
CA SER A 335 -25.81 -11.14 -1.50
C SER A 335 -25.31 -11.47 -0.09
N THR A 336 -24.00 -11.49 0.13
CA THR A 336 -23.40 -11.89 1.41
C THR A 336 -22.11 -11.12 1.65
N ILE A 337 -21.84 -10.78 2.91
CA ILE A 337 -20.55 -10.27 3.35
C ILE A 337 -20.03 -11.25 4.40
N GLN A 338 -18.96 -11.96 4.08
CA GLN A 338 -18.29 -12.88 5.00
C GLN A 338 -17.26 -12.10 5.80
N LYS A 339 -17.39 -12.09 7.13
CA LYS A 339 -16.46 -11.40 8.03
C LYS A 339 -15.63 -12.44 8.77
N ARG A 340 -14.31 -12.29 8.72
CA ARG A 340 -13.35 -13.14 9.43
C ARG A 340 -12.41 -12.26 10.25
N LYS A 341 -11.76 -12.88 11.23
CA LYS A 341 -10.75 -12.22 12.07
C LYS A 341 -9.43 -12.97 11.96
N LEU A 342 -8.30 -12.26 11.92
CA LEU A 342 -6.98 -12.87 12.03
C LEU A 342 -6.90 -13.68 13.34
N GLY A 343 -6.39 -14.92 13.24
CA GLY A 343 -6.38 -15.88 14.35
C GLY A 343 -7.74 -16.52 14.67
N SER A 344 -8.81 -16.26 13.93
CA SER A 344 -10.07 -16.99 14.10
C SER A 344 -9.93 -18.43 13.56
N PRO A 345 -10.79 -19.37 14.03
CA PRO A 345 -10.80 -20.74 13.52
C PRO A 345 -10.87 -20.85 11.99
N ASP A 346 -11.51 -19.89 11.31
CA ASP A 346 -11.63 -19.85 9.86
C ASP A 346 -10.28 -19.69 9.14
N LEU A 347 -9.27 -19.14 9.81
CA LEU A 347 -7.96 -18.82 9.22
C LEU A 347 -6.81 -19.68 9.78
N LEU A 348 -7.04 -20.47 10.84
CA LEU A 348 -6.01 -21.32 11.45
C LEU A 348 -5.37 -22.32 10.48
N HIS A 349 -6.15 -22.83 9.52
CA HIS A 349 -5.60 -23.73 8.49
C HIS A 349 -4.55 -23.00 7.62
N TRP A 350 -4.84 -21.75 7.25
CA TRP A 350 -3.95 -20.94 6.41
C TRP A 350 -2.72 -20.44 7.18
N GLU A 351 -2.89 -20.15 8.47
CA GLU A 351 -1.78 -19.87 9.38
C GLU A 351 -0.75 -21.00 9.38
N LYS A 352 -1.20 -22.24 9.67
CA LYS A 352 -0.35 -23.42 9.66
C LYS A 352 0.30 -23.67 8.30
N ARG A 353 -0.46 -23.48 7.21
CA ARG A 353 0.05 -23.67 5.85
C ARG A 353 1.14 -22.66 5.48
N MET A 354 1.03 -21.42 5.97
CA MET A 354 1.98 -20.35 5.63
C MET A 354 3.16 -20.24 6.59
N GLU A 355 3.14 -20.96 7.71
CA GLU A 355 4.17 -20.90 8.74
C GLU A 355 5.58 -21.11 8.18
N ASP A 356 5.77 -22.17 7.38
CA ASP A 356 7.05 -22.47 6.75
C ASP A 356 7.50 -21.37 5.79
N ASN A 357 6.56 -20.73 5.09
CA ASN A 357 6.88 -19.62 4.19
C ASN A 357 7.31 -18.37 4.96
N PHE A 358 6.75 -18.11 6.14
CA PHE A 358 7.22 -17.01 6.98
C PHE A 358 8.61 -17.30 7.57
N LYS A 359 8.91 -18.55 7.95
CA LYS A 359 10.27 -18.97 8.35
C LYS A 359 11.27 -18.75 7.22
N LYS A 360 10.92 -19.15 5.99
CA LYS A 360 11.75 -18.92 4.80
C LYS A 360 11.91 -17.43 4.49
N LEU A 361 10.84 -16.63 4.61
CA LEU A 361 10.89 -15.18 4.42
C LEU A 361 11.84 -14.54 5.43
N ARG A 362 11.78 -14.97 6.69
CA ARG A 362 12.65 -14.49 7.75
C ARG A 362 14.13 -14.73 7.42
N LYS A 363 14.49 -15.93 6.95
CA LYS A 363 15.86 -16.25 6.50
C LYS A 363 16.25 -15.48 5.24
N ALA A 364 15.35 -15.34 4.27
CA ALA A 364 15.61 -14.60 3.04
C ALA A 364 15.90 -13.12 3.30
N LEU A 365 15.16 -12.49 4.23
CA LEU A 365 15.45 -11.13 4.67
C LEU A 365 16.85 -11.04 5.30
N GLU A 366 17.23 -12.00 6.13
CA GLU A 366 18.57 -12.07 6.72
C GLU A 366 19.68 -12.15 5.66
N GLU A 367 19.50 -12.97 4.63
CA GLU A 367 20.43 -13.07 3.50
C GLU A 367 20.49 -11.77 2.69
N ILE A 368 19.35 -11.15 2.42
CA ILE A 368 19.26 -9.84 1.76
C ILE A 368 20.04 -8.79 2.57
N GLN A 369 19.88 -8.76 3.89
CA GLN A 369 20.59 -7.79 4.74
C GLN A 369 22.10 -7.98 4.67
N LYS A 370 22.58 -9.24 4.75
CA LYS A 370 24.01 -9.55 4.61
C LYS A 370 24.56 -9.07 3.27
N LEU A 371 23.87 -9.41 2.17
CA LEU A 371 24.27 -8.99 0.82
C LEU A 371 24.35 -7.46 0.69
N VAL A 372 23.33 -6.74 1.15
CA VAL A 372 23.29 -5.28 1.06
C VAL A 372 24.36 -4.62 1.95
N ILE A 373 24.67 -5.19 3.11
CA ILE A 373 25.77 -4.75 3.99
C ILE A 373 27.13 -4.97 3.32
N GLU A 374 27.36 -6.14 2.73
CA GLU A 374 28.63 -6.50 2.06
C GLU A 374 28.96 -5.55 0.90
N HIS A 375 27.96 -5.07 0.16
CA HIS A 375 28.13 -4.10 -0.93
C HIS A 375 28.22 -2.65 -0.44
N GLY A 376 27.98 -2.41 0.85
CA GLY A 376 28.17 -1.12 1.52
C GLY A 376 27.17 -0.04 1.12
N GLN A 377 27.33 1.14 1.74
CA GLN A 377 26.41 2.29 1.58
C GLN A 377 26.37 2.88 0.17
N ARG A 378 27.44 2.68 -0.61
CA ARG A 378 27.45 3.08 -2.02
C ARG A 378 26.78 2.03 -2.89
N GLY A 379 26.77 0.76 -2.49
CA GLY A 379 26.09 -0.31 -3.22
C GLY A 379 24.62 0.02 -3.49
N ARG A 380 24.17 -0.30 -4.71
CA ARG A 380 22.78 -0.24 -5.14
C ARG A 380 22.42 -1.60 -5.72
N LEU A 381 21.71 -2.40 -4.93
CA LEU A 381 21.32 -3.74 -5.33
C LEU A 381 19.86 -3.77 -5.75
N THR A 382 19.52 -4.72 -6.61
CA THR A 382 18.15 -4.92 -7.09
C THR A 382 17.85 -6.41 -7.13
N LEU A 383 16.73 -6.79 -6.54
CA LEU A 383 16.15 -8.12 -6.72
C LEU A 383 15.28 -8.13 -7.96
N VAL A 384 15.50 -9.08 -8.85
CA VAL A 384 14.65 -9.36 -10.01
C VAL A 384 14.25 -10.82 -9.99
N SER A 385 12.94 -11.08 -9.91
CA SER A 385 12.38 -12.42 -10.06
C SER A 385 11.76 -12.54 -11.45
N VAL A 386 12.24 -13.49 -12.24
CA VAL A 386 11.69 -13.85 -13.56
C VAL A 386 11.61 -15.36 -13.64
N ASP A 387 10.44 -15.89 -14.04
CA ASP A 387 10.19 -17.32 -14.14
C ASP A 387 10.53 -18.10 -12.84
N GLY A 388 10.26 -17.48 -11.69
CA GLY A 388 10.51 -18.05 -10.36
C GLY A 388 11.98 -18.03 -9.91
N LYS A 389 12.90 -17.49 -10.71
CA LYS A 389 14.32 -17.35 -10.34
C LYS A 389 14.59 -15.94 -9.82
N LEU A 390 15.05 -15.83 -8.58
CA LEU A 390 15.38 -14.55 -7.94
C LEU A 390 16.88 -14.25 -8.09
N LYS A 391 17.22 -13.23 -8.88
CA LYS A 391 18.59 -12.77 -9.12
C LYS A 391 18.83 -11.41 -8.49
N VAL A 392 20.06 -11.18 -8.04
CA VAL A 392 20.53 -9.89 -7.53
C VAL A 392 21.38 -9.22 -8.59
N TYR A 393 21.12 -7.95 -8.87
CA TYR A 393 21.88 -7.13 -9.81
C TYR A 393 22.38 -5.86 -9.13
N GLU A 394 23.52 -5.35 -9.57
CA GLU A 394 23.90 -3.96 -9.30
C GLU A 394 23.07 -3.02 -10.19
N ARG A 395 22.74 -1.83 -9.67
CA ARG A 395 22.20 -0.74 -10.49
C ARG A 395 23.33 0.03 -11.14
N ALA A 396 23.15 0.37 -12.42
CA ALA A 396 24.06 1.25 -13.14
C ALA A 396 23.98 2.69 -12.62
N GLU A 397 22.79 3.10 -12.18
CA GLU A 397 22.54 4.41 -11.56
C GLU A 397 22.69 4.32 -10.03
N MET A 398 23.39 5.31 -9.47
CA MET A 398 23.71 5.37 -8.04
C MET A 398 22.70 6.20 -7.24
N ASP A 399 21.62 6.62 -7.90
CA ASP A 399 20.54 7.41 -7.30
C ASP A 399 20.01 6.72 -6.05
N SER A 400 19.87 7.53 -5.01
CA SER A 400 19.33 7.12 -3.72
C SER A 400 17.81 7.06 -3.79
N CYS A 401 17.21 6.08 -3.13
CA CYS A 401 15.76 5.96 -2.99
C CYS A 401 15.14 7.07 -2.12
N LEU A 402 15.99 7.85 -1.43
CA LEU A 402 15.65 8.91 -0.48
C LEU A 402 16.67 10.04 -0.57
N SER A 403 16.28 11.26 -0.21
CA SER A 403 17.22 12.38 -0.09
C SER A 403 18.28 12.13 0.99
N ASP A 404 19.43 12.80 0.85
CA ASP A 404 20.55 12.70 1.80
C ASP A 404 20.12 13.05 3.23
N ASP A 405 19.22 14.03 3.41
CA ASP A 405 18.68 14.42 4.71
C ASP A 405 17.93 13.28 5.41
N VAL A 406 17.23 12.43 4.65
CA VAL A 406 16.53 11.28 5.20
C VAL A 406 17.50 10.12 5.44
N ILE A 407 18.47 9.91 4.55
CA ILE A 407 19.51 8.87 4.73
C ILE A 407 20.35 9.14 5.99
N ARG A 408 20.68 10.40 6.29
CA ARG A 408 21.43 10.80 7.49
C ARG A 408 20.77 10.39 8.81
N ARG A 409 19.47 10.15 8.82
CA ARG A 409 18.73 9.67 10.02
C ARG A 409 19.16 8.27 10.47
N PHE A 410 19.80 7.51 9.59
CA PHE A 410 20.32 6.17 9.87
C PHE A 410 21.79 6.19 10.33
N GLU A 411 22.43 7.35 10.31
CA GLU A 411 23.78 7.54 10.84
C GLU A 411 23.73 7.56 12.37
N ILE A 412 24.78 7.02 13.01
CA ILE A 412 24.98 7.02 14.47
C ILE A 412 26.23 7.83 14.74
#